data_AF-A0A950H9P0-F1
#
_entry.id   AF-A0A950H9P0-F1
#
_cell.length_a   1.000
_cell.length_b   1.000
_cell.length_c   1.000
_cell.angle_alpha   90.00
_cell.angle_beta   90.00
_cell.angle_gamma   90.00
#
_symmetry.space_group_name_H-M   'P 1'
#
loop_
_entity.id
_entity.type
_entity.pdbx_description
1 polymer ?
#
loop_
_entity_poly.entity_id
_entity_poly.type
_entity_poly.pdbx_seq_one_letter_code
_entity_poly.pdbx_strand_id
1 'polypeptide(L)'
;MKLYGWTAGALLFFSTVSSAAERATLVHEAAIYLSPDSEAAKLGTAERGRELVILETSRNWIHVEALLGPQRAPDAAFIEEDEDQEKTITGWVQAKGVVSASTANGDKIVFGEAASSEDQASRRGGRKGAAQDAMRLYRRVFDYFPASPLAAEALYRAADIRWQLEKSDVMSRPSARAREAYLREGMNEEWMKQVIKKFPASKWAELAAFHLIDNKLCGDWQGSTKCPDKEADLYEKYAKEHAGSPAAAEALYQAAWRRAALIEMYKSEEQAKKSDEAKNAAIALTQRIIAQYSQQSDWAARAQDLMYLIEQGIPTYGNRAD
;
A
#
# COMPACT_ATOMS: atom_id res chain seq x y z
N MET A 1 -16.31 59.84 -52.12
CA MET A 1 -15.21 58.86 -51.95
C MET A 1 -14.38 59.25 -50.73
N LYS A 2 -14.62 58.63 -49.57
CA LYS A 2 -13.67 58.56 -48.45
C LYS A 2 -13.89 57.21 -47.76
N LEU A 3 -12.90 56.32 -47.89
CA LEU A 3 -12.81 55.04 -47.20
C LEU A 3 -11.98 55.26 -45.93
N TYR A 4 -12.50 54.86 -44.77
CA TYR A 4 -11.71 54.67 -43.55
C TYR A 4 -11.64 53.17 -43.28
N GLY A 5 -10.42 52.63 -43.32
CA GLY A 5 -10.12 51.23 -43.01
C GLY A 5 -10.07 50.99 -41.52
N TRP A 6 -10.64 49.87 -41.09
CA TRP A 6 -10.44 49.28 -39.77
C TRP A 6 -9.32 48.24 -39.86
N THR A 7 -8.25 48.45 -39.08
CA THR A 7 -7.21 47.44 -38.84
C THR A 7 -7.61 46.61 -37.62
N ALA A 8 -7.91 45.32 -37.84
CA ALA A 8 -8.07 44.34 -36.77
C ALA A 8 -6.68 43.89 -36.29
N GLY A 9 -6.36 44.15 -35.02
CA GLY A 9 -5.15 43.64 -34.37
C GLY A 9 -5.34 42.19 -33.94
N ALA A 10 -4.49 41.30 -34.45
CA ALA A 10 -4.42 39.91 -34.01
C ALA A 10 -3.58 39.82 -32.72
N LEU A 11 -4.21 39.46 -31.61
CA LEU A 11 -3.56 39.09 -30.36
C LEU A 11 -3.06 37.64 -30.46
N LEU A 12 -1.75 37.46 -30.62
CA LEU A 12 -1.08 36.17 -30.47
C LEU A 12 -0.88 35.87 -28.99
N PHE A 13 -1.64 34.90 -28.47
CA PHE A 13 -1.36 34.27 -27.18
C PHE A 13 -0.11 33.39 -27.33
N PHE A 14 1.01 33.84 -26.76
CA PHE A 14 2.17 32.99 -26.54
C PHE A 14 1.90 32.08 -25.34
N SER A 15 1.55 30.82 -25.61
CA SER A 15 1.55 29.76 -24.60
C SER A 15 3.00 29.44 -24.26
N THR A 16 3.49 29.88 -23.10
CA THR A 16 4.77 29.41 -22.57
C THR A 16 4.64 27.94 -22.18
N VAL A 17 5.19 27.05 -22.99
CA VAL A 17 5.39 25.65 -22.61
C VAL A 17 6.54 25.63 -21.60
N SER A 18 6.22 25.52 -20.32
CA SER A 18 7.23 25.16 -19.32
C SER A 18 7.70 23.74 -19.63
N SER A 19 8.93 23.61 -20.13
CA SER A 19 9.59 22.31 -20.26
C SER A 19 9.86 21.78 -18.86
N ALA A 20 9.01 20.88 -18.37
CA ALA A 20 9.32 20.09 -17.18
C ALA A 20 10.60 19.29 -17.46
N ALA A 21 11.50 19.21 -16.47
CA ALA A 21 12.68 18.36 -16.59
C ALA A 21 12.25 16.91 -16.86
N GLU A 22 12.86 16.25 -17.87
CA GLU A 22 12.50 14.88 -18.22
C GLU A 22 12.88 13.94 -17.08
N ARG A 23 11.92 13.19 -16.58
CA ARG A 23 12.08 12.23 -15.47
C ARG A 23 12.05 10.82 -16.01
N ALA A 24 12.91 9.98 -15.44
CA ALA A 24 12.99 8.57 -15.77
C ALA A 24 13.17 7.71 -14.52
N THR A 25 13.07 6.39 -14.69
CA THR A 25 13.30 5.41 -13.64
C THR A 25 14.15 4.26 -14.19
N LEU A 26 14.89 3.63 -13.29
CA LEU A 26 15.66 2.43 -13.60
C LEU A 26 14.84 1.17 -13.35
N VAL A 27 14.88 0.23 -14.30
CA VAL A 27 14.32 -1.13 -14.14
C VAL A 27 15.38 -2.18 -13.75
N HIS A 28 16.65 -1.78 -13.65
CA HIS A 28 17.69 -2.59 -13.04
C HIS A 28 18.65 -1.69 -12.26
N GLU A 29 19.44 -2.29 -11.37
CA GLU A 29 20.47 -1.57 -10.65
C GLU A 29 21.53 -1.04 -11.62
N ALA A 30 21.90 0.23 -11.50
CA ALA A 30 22.85 0.89 -12.40
C ALA A 30 23.92 1.65 -11.63
N ALA A 31 25.17 1.53 -12.07
CA ALA A 31 26.26 2.34 -11.56
C ALA A 31 26.16 3.77 -12.13
N ILE A 32 26.40 4.77 -11.28
CA ILE A 32 26.55 6.17 -11.65
C ILE A 32 28.04 6.47 -11.73
N TYR A 33 28.49 7.03 -12.85
CA TYR A 33 29.89 7.31 -13.17
C TYR A 33 30.16 8.82 -13.23
N LEU A 34 31.41 9.21 -13.01
CA LEU A 34 31.83 10.61 -13.13
C LEU A 34 31.77 11.14 -14.58
N SER A 35 32.02 10.27 -15.56
CA SER A 35 32.02 10.60 -17.00
C SER A 35 31.33 9.47 -17.79
N PRO A 36 30.95 9.69 -19.07
CA PRO A 36 30.26 8.68 -19.89
C PRO A 36 31.22 7.59 -20.40
N ASP A 37 31.89 6.91 -19.48
CA ASP A 37 32.85 5.84 -19.70
C ASP A 37 32.72 4.79 -18.58
N SER A 38 32.71 3.50 -18.93
CA SER A 38 32.60 2.40 -17.97
C SER A 38 33.85 2.22 -17.10
N GLU A 39 34.99 2.74 -17.55
CA GLU A 39 36.25 2.74 -16.78
C GLU A 39 36.38 3.97 -15.86
N ALA A 40 35.42 4.91 -15.91
CA ALA A 40 35.42 6.08 -15.06
C ALA A 40 35.18 5.73 -13.59
N ALA A 41 35.55 6.66 -12.70
CA ALA A 41 35.27 6.52 -11.27
C ALA A 41 33.76 6.37 -11.02
N LYS A 42 33.40 5.31 -10.29
CA LYS A 42 32.03 5.06 -9.84
C LYS A 42 31.69 5.99 -8.67
N LEU A 43 30.68 6.83 -8.85
CA LEU A 43 30.17 7.76 -7.83
C LEU A 43 29.16 7.10 -6.89
N GLY A 44 28.41 6.11 -7.39
CA GLY A 44 27.40 5.42 -6.60
C GLY A 44 26.67 4.35 -7.39
N THR A 45 25.64 3.77 -6.76
CA THR A 45 24.73 2.82 -7.42
C THR A 45 23.30 3.28 -7.20
N ALA A 46 22.53 3.38 -8.28
CA ALA A 46 21.10 3.62 -8.24
C ALA A 46 20.34 2.29 -8.28
N GLU A 47 19.47 2.10 -7.30
CA GLU A 47 18.59 0.94 -7.18
C GLU A 47 17.42 1.01 -8.16
N ARG A 48 16.64 -0.08 -8.27
CA ARG A 48 15.47 -0.11 -9.14
C ARG A 48 14.38 0.83 -8.62
N GLY A 49 13.65 1.46 -9.53
CA GLY A 49 12.60 2.42 -9.18
C GLY A 49 13.11 3.79 -8.70
N ARG A 50 14.43 3.99 -8.57
CA ARG A 50 15.00 5.30 -8.25
C ARG A 50 14.70 6.27 -9.38
N GLU A 51 14.34 7.48 -8.99
CA GLU A 51 14.05 8.54 -9.92
C GLU A 51 15.33 9.21 -10.38
N LEU A 52 15.39 9.40 -11.68
CA LEU A 52 16.45 10.08 -12.38
C LEU A 52 15.86 11.32 -13.05
N VAL A 53 16.44 12.47 -12.79
CA VAL A 53 16.19 13.68 -13.58
C VAL A 53 17.23 13.71 -14.69
N ILE A 54 16.77 13.68 -15.94
CA ILE A 54 17.65 13.69 -17.11
C ILE A 54 18.11 15.13 -17.36
N LEU A 55 19.43 15.32 -17.35
CA LEU A 55 20.07 16.61 -17.65
C LEU A 55 20.48 16.69 -19.11
N GLU A 56 21.14 15.64 -19.61
CA GLU A 56 21.54 15.53 -21.02
C GLU A 56 21.67 14.05 -21.44
N THR A 57 21.54 13.79 -22.73
CA THR A 57 21.72 12.45 -23.33
C THR A 57 22.87 12.46 -24.34
N SER A 58 23.80 11.52 -24.23
CA SER A 58 24.95 11.37 -25.13
C SER A 58 25.12 9.92 -25.56
N ARG A 59 24.75 9.60 -26.80
CA ARG A 59 24.82 8.24 -27.37
C ARG A 59 24.13 7.21 -26.46
N ASN A 60 24.92 6.35 -25.80
CA ASN A 60 24.46 5.29 -24.91
C ASN A 60 24.52 5.67 -23.43
N TRP A 61 24.77 6.94 -23.12
CA TRP A 61 24.91 7.47 -21.77
C TRP A 61 23.92 8.60 -21.53
N ILE A 62 23.47 8.71 -20.28
CA ILE A 62 22.54 9.75 -19.83
C ILE A 62 23.17 10.40 -18.61
N HIS A 63 23.34 11.72 -18.65
CA HIS A 63 23.72 12.49 -17.50
C HIS A 63 22.46 12.75 -16.68
N VAL A 64 22.49 12.32 -15.44
CA VAL A 64 21.34 12.33 -14.56
C VAL A 64 21.69 12.93 -13.22
N GLU A 65 20.70 13.55 -12.62
CA GLU A 65 20.65 13.79 -11.20
C GLU A 65 19.78 12.67 -10.59
N ALA A 66 20.43 11.79 -9.82
CA ALA A 66 19.80 10.64 -9.19
C ALA A 66 19.50 10.95 -7.73
N LEU A 67 18.23 10.86 -7.35
CA LEU A 67 17.80 11.00 -5.95
C LEU A 67 17.96 9.65 -5.26
N LEU A 68 19.11 9.45 -4.61
CA LEU A 68 19.35 8.27 -3.78
C LEU A 68 18.79 8.55 -2.39
N GLY A 69 17.92 7.67 -1.90
CA GLY A 69 17.48 7.70 -0.51
C GLY A 69 18.49 7.00 0.40
N PRO A 70 18.22 6.94 1.70
CA PRO A 70 19.12 6.30 2.66
C PRO A 70 19.42 4.85 2.24
N GLN A 71 20.67 4.46 2.43
CA GLN A 71 21.22 3.18 1.98
C GLN A 71 20.72 2.00 2.83
N ARG A 72 20.13 2.31 4.01
CA ARG A 72 19.38 1.40 4.89
C ARG A 72 17.98 1.98 5.14
N ALA A 73 17.04 1.11 5.46
CA ALA A 73 15.82 1.58 6.12
C ALA A 73 16.24 2.17 7.47
N PRO A 74 15.84 3.41 7.81
CA PRO A 74 16.22 4.02 9.07
C PRO A 74 15.73 3.12 10.22
N ASP A 75 16.64 2.79 11.13
CA ASP A 75 16.28 2.05 12.33
C ASP A 75 15.55 3.02 13.27
N ALA A 76 14.30 2.71 13.60
CA ALA A 76 13.45 3.56 14.44
C ALA A 76 14.02 3.77 15.86
N ALA A 77 15.02 2.99 16.27
CA ALA A 77 15.72 3.15 17.54
C ALA A 77 16.79 4.26 17.56
N PHE A 78 17.17 4.82 16.40
CA PHE A 78 18.21 5.83 16.30
C PHE A 78 17.68 7.11 15.64
N ILE A 79 17.88 8.25 16.30
CA ILE A 79 17.76 9.56 15.67
C ILE A 79 19.08 9.77 14.92
N GLU A 80 19.09 9.49 13.61
CA GLU A 80 20.28 9.71 12.79
C GLU A 80 20.42 11.22 12.50
N GLU A 81 21.52 11.82 12.94
CA GLU A 81 21.90 13.21 12.67
C GLU A 81 22.25 13.37 11.18
N ASP A 82 21.53 14.22 10.44
CA ASP A 82 21.80 14.87 9.12
C ASP A 82 22.46 14.09 7.95
N GLU A 83 23.08 12.92 8.13
CA GLU A 83 23.78 12.13 7.10
C GLU A 83 22.86 11.21 6.29
N ASP A 84 21.63 11.01 6.73
CA ASP A 84 20.62 10.13 6.11
C ASP A 84 19.62 10.88 5.20
N GLN A 85 19.91 12.15 4.89
CA GLN A 85 19.17 12.93 3.91
C GLN A 85 19.29 12.30 2.51
N GLU A 86 18.30 12.53 1.65
CA GLU A 86 18.31 12.09 0.25
C GLU A 86 19.59 12.53 -0.45
N LYS A 87 20.55 11.61 -0.60
CA LYS A 87 21.82 11.86 -1.28
C LYS A 87 21.57 11.99 -2.76
N THR A 88 21.57 13.22 -3.23
CA THR A 88 21.47 13.51 -4.65
C THR A 88 22.85 13.36 -5.29
N ILE A 89 22.98 12.42 -6.24
CA ILE A 89 24.22 12.20 -6.99
C ILE A 89 24.00 12.60 -8.44
N THR A 90 24.81 13.54 -8.92
CA THR A 90 24.86 13.89 -10.34
C THR A 90 25.97 13.11 -11.03
N GLY A 91 25.67 12.45 -12.14
CA GLY A 91 26.65 11.70 -12.92
C GLY A 91 26.05 10.98 -14.12
N TRP A 92 26.84 10.12 -14.75
CA TRP A 92 26.48 9.42 -15.98
C TRP A 92 26.02 7.99 -15.70
N VAL A 93 24.88 7.61 -16.26
CA VAL A 93 24.38 6.24 -16.27
C VAL A 93 24.28 5.73 -17.70
N GLN A 94 24.40 4.42 -17.90
CA GLN A 94 24.11 3.84 -19.20
C GLN A 94 22.61 3.97 -19.49
N ALA A 95 22.26 4.30 -20.74
CA ALA A 95 20.87 4.46 -21.18
C ALA A 95 20.07 3.14 -21.11
N LYS A 96 20.78 2.00 -21.05
CA LYS A 96 20.16 0.68 -20.91
C LYS A 96 19.38 0.62 -19.59
N GLY A 97 18.11 0.20 -19.68
CA GLY A 97 17.26 0.01 -18.50
C GLY A 97 16.71 1.29 -17.89
N VAL A 98 16.90 2.44 -18.54
CA VAL A 98 16.23 3.70 -18.20
C VAL A 98 14.90 3.74 -18.94
N VAL A 99 13.81 3.98 -18.20
CA VAL A 99 12.45 4.11 -18.72
C VAL A 99 11.91 5.48 -18.35
N SER A 100 11.54 6.28 -19.35
CA SER A 100 10.87 7.58 -19.17
C SER A 100 9.44 7.53 -19.71
N ALA A 101 8.67 8.60 -19.49
CA ALA A 101 7.28 8.70 -19.95
C ALA A 101 7.13 8.56 -21.50
N SER A 102 8.18 8.81 -22.27
CA SER A 102 8.20 8.67 -23.73
C SER A 102 8.52 7.24 -24.20
N THR A 103 8.93 6.34 -23.30
CA THR A 103 9.28 4.96 -23.65
C THR A 103 8.04 4.18 -24.06
N ALA A 104 8.09 3.53 -25.24
CA ALA A 104 6.99 2.71 -25.73
C ALA A 104 6.68 1.55 -24.77
N ASN A 105 5.41 1.42 -24.37
CA ASN A 105 4.96 0.48 -23.34
C ASN A 105 5.71 0.63 -22.00
N GLY A 106 6.22 1.83 -21.69
CA GLY A 106 6.99 2.10 -20.47
C GLY A 106 6.22 1.74 -19.20
N ASP A 107 4.91 1.96 -19.19
CA ASP A 107 4.01 1.56 -18.09
C ASP A 107 4.07 0.05 -17.81
N LYS A 108 3.95 -0.79 -18.85
CA LYS A 108 4.01 -2.26 -18.74
C LYS A 108 5.41 -2.75 -18.35
N ILE A 109 6.45 -2.10 -18.86
CA ILE A 109 7.85 -2.46 -18.54
C ILE A 109 8.11 -2.22 -17.06
N VAL A 110 7.80 -1.02 -16.56
CA VAL A 110 8.01 -0.66 -15.15
C VAL A 110 7.12 -1.51 -14.25
N PHE A 111 5.86 -1.73 -14.62
CA PHE A 111 4.93 -2.58 -13.86
C PHE A 111 5.41 -4.04 -13.80
N GLY A 112 5.88 -4.61 -14.91
CA GLY A 112 6.38 -5.98 -14.96
C GLY A 112 7.63 -6.20 -14.11
N GLU A 113 8.54 -5.23 -14.07
CA GLU A 113 9.69 -5.26 -13.18
C GLU A 113 9.29 -5.08 -11.71
N ALA A 114 8.29 -4.22 -11.42
CA ALA A 114 7.74 -4.08 -10.08
C ALA A 114 7.17 -5.41 -9.58
N ALA A 115 6.38 -6.11 -10.40
CA ALA A 115 5.82 -7.41 -10.09
C ALA A 115 6.91 -8.48 -9.89
N SER A 116 7.97 -8.45 -10.71
CA SER A 116 9.12 -9.36 -10.56
C SER A 116 9.89 -9.11 -9.26
N SER A 117 10.03 -7.86 -8.85
CA SER A 117 10.66 -7.49 -7.58
C SER A 117 9.78 -7.84 -6.38
N GLU A 118 8.46 -7.68 -6.49
CA GLU A 118 7.49 -8.09 -5.46
C GLU A 118 7.50 -9.62 -5.26
N ASP A 119 7.53 -10.39 -6.35
CA ASP A 119 7.65 -11.85 -6.29
C ASP A 119 8.98 -12.30 -5.68
N GLN A 120 10.09 -11.59 -5.95
CA GLN A 120 11.35 -11.84 -5.27
C GLN A 120 11.27 -11.54 -3.77
N ALA A 121 10.51 -10.53 -3.36
CA ALA A 121 10.35 -10.13 -1.96
C ALA A 121 9.48 -11.12 -1.16
N SER A 122 8.49 -11.77 -1.81
CA SER A 122 7.60 -12.73 -1.16
C SER A 122 8.26 -14.07 -0.84
N ARG A 123 9.40 -14.37 -1.47
CA ARG A 123 10.14 -15.63 -1.28
C ARG A 123 10.94 -15.63 0.01
N ARG A 124 10.97 -16.79 0.69
CA ARG A 124 11.88 -17.00 1.83
C ARG A 124 13.34 -16.88 1.37
N GLY A 125 14.09 -15.97 1.98
CA GLY A 125 15.46 -15.65 1.55
C GLY A 125 15.51 -14.87 0.23
N GLY A 126 14.42 -14.20 -0.12
CA GLY A 126 14.32 -13.31 -1.27
C GLY A 126 15.37 -12.21 -1.29
N ARG A 127 15.50 -11.54 -2.45
CA ARG A 127 16.50 -10.48 -2.63
C ARG A 127 16.26 -9.34 -1.66
N LYS A 128 17.30 -8.97 -0.90
CA LYS A 128 17.25 -7.83 0.02
C LYS A 128 16.91 -6.54 -0.75
N GLY A 129 15.99 -5.74 -0.22
CA GLY A 129 15.55 -4.49 -0.86
C GLY A 129 14.49 -4.66 -1.96
N ALA A 130 14.09 -5.89 -2.31
CA ALA A 130 13.15 -6.12 -3.41
C ALA A 130 11.75 -5.54 -3.16
N ALA A 131 11.29 -5.52 -1.90
CA ALA A 131 10.03 -4.87 -1.52
C ALA A 131 10.10 -3.35 -1.78
N GLN A 132 11.18 -2.70 -1.37
CA GLN A 132 11.39 -1.26 -1.59
C GLN A 132 11.52 -0.93 -3.08
N ASP A 133 12.20 -1.77 -3.86
CA ASP A 133 12.28 -1.65 -5.31
C ASP A 133 10.89 -1.74 -5.95
N ALA A 134 10.11 -2.78 -5.61
CA ALA A 134 8.76 -2.97 -6.11
C ALA A 134 7.87 -1.78 -5.78
N MET A 135 7.89 -1.33 -4.52
CA MET A 135 7.15 -0.16 -4.05
C MET A 135 7.47 1.09 -4.89
N ARG A 136 8.77 1.38 -5.10
CA ARG A 136 9.20 2.52 -5.92
C ARG A 136 8.74 2.38 -7.36
N LEU A 137 8.99 1.24 -7.99
CA LEU A 137 8.63 1.00 -9.39
C LEU A 137 7.12 1.13 -9.62
N TYR A 138 6.30 0.53 -8.77
CA TYR A 138 4.84 0.69 -8.82
C TYR A 138 4.42 2.15 -8.69
N ARG A 139 5.05 2.90 -7.78
CA ARG A 139 4.80 4.33 -7.67
C ARG A 139 5.16 5.09 -8.94
N ARG A 140 6.26 4.73 -9.62
CA ARG A 140 6.66 5.33 -10.91
C ARG A 140 5.67 5.09 -12.03
N VAL A 141 4.99 3.93 -12.05
CA VAL A 141 3.89 3.71 -13.02
C VAL A 141 2.81 4.78 -12.86
N PHE A 142 2.40 5.07 -11.63
CA PHE A 142 1.42 6.13 -11.35
C PHE A 142 1.96 7.53 -11.67
N ASP A 143 3.19 7.85 -11.27
CA ASP A 143 3.75 9.19 -11.46
C ASP A 143 4.02 9.52 -12.94
N TYR A 144 4.54 8.56 -13.73
CA TYR A 144 4.95 8.78 -15.12
C TYR A 144 3.87 8.42 -16.14
N PHE A 145 2.98 7.49 -15.80
CA PHE A 145 1.92 7.01 -16.68
C PHE A 145 0.54 7.10 -16.02
N PRO A 146 0.10 8.28 -15.56
CA PRO A 146 -1.15 8.44 -14.80
C PRO A 146 -2.41 8.07 -15.60
N ALA A 147 -2.34 8.07 -16.93
CA ALA A 147 -3.43 7.67 -17.82
C ALA A 147 -3.43 6.16 -18.14
N SER A 148 -2.42 5.41 -17.71
CA SER A 148 -2.36 3.96 -17.93
C SER A 148 -3.48 3.26 -17.15
N PRO A 149 -4.12 2.21 -17.69
CA PRO A 149 -5.05 1.39 -16.93
C PRO A 149 -4.40 0.70 -15.72
N LEU A 150 -3.06 0.59 -15.70
CA LEU A 150 -2.29 0.02 -14.59
C LEU A 150 -2.06 1.02 -13.45
N ALA A 151 -2.32 2.32 -13.64
CA ALA A 151 -1.95 3.35 -12.67
C ALA A 151 -2.65 3.17 -11.30
N ALA A 152 -3.91 2.74 -11.29
CA ALA A 152 -4.66 2.52 -10.07
C ALA A 152 -4.15 1.30 -9.28
N GLU A 153 -3.90 0.19 -9.98
CA GLU A 153 -3.33 -1.02 -9.38
C GLU A 153 -1.92 -0.75 -8.85
N ALA A 154 -1.09 -0.10 -9.65
CA ALA A 154 0.28 0.21 -9.27
C ALA A 154 0.33 1.11 -8.04
N LEU A 155 -0.47 2.19 -8.00
CA LEU A 155 -0.51 3.05 -6.82
C LEU A 155 -0.96 2.29 -5.56
N TYR A 156 -1.95 1.40 -5.69
CA TYR A 156 -2.38 0.56 -4.57
C TYR A 156 -1.30 -0.43 -4.14
N ARG A 157 -0.65 -1.15 -5.06
CA ARG A 157 0.43 -2.09 -4.72
C ARG A 157 1.60 -1.40 -4.05
N ALA A 158 1.96 -0.20 -4.52
CA ALA A 158 2.95 0.64 -3.85
C ALA A 158 2.51 0.99 -2.41
N ALA A 159 1.26 1.38 -2.20
CA ALA A 159 0.72 1.68 -0.87
C ALA A 159 0.65 0.44 0.03
N ASP A 160 0.24 -0.71 -0.51
CA ASP A 160 0.12 -1.98 0.22
C ASP A 160 1.48 -2.52 0.67
N ILE A 161 2.50 -2.52 -0.20
CA ILE A 161 3.86 -2.90 0.20
C ILE A 161 4.36 -2.01 1.33
N ARG A 162 4.17 -0.69 1.21
CA ARG A 162 4.54 0.25 2.28
C ARG A 162 3.80 -0.06 3.57
N TRP A 163 2.49 -0.29 3.49
CA TRP A 163 1.64 -0.64 4.62
C TRP A 163 2.11 -1.92 5.30
N GLN A 164 2.44 -2.97 4.55
CA GLN A 164 2.92 -4.24 5.08
C GLN A 164 4.27 -4.09 5.80
N LEU A 165 5.19 -3.31 5.24
CA LEU A 165 6.49 -3.02 5.87
C LEU A 165 6.30 -2.26 7.19
N GLU A 166 5.50 -1.19 7.18
CA GLU A 166 5.21 -0.39 8.38
C GLU A 166 4.43 -1.21 9.42
N LYS A 167 3.45 -2.02 9.00
CA LYS A 167 2.67 -2.89 9.89
C LYS A 167 3.57 -3.88 10.59
N SER A 168 4.49 -4.52 9.88
CA SER A 168 5.44 -5.46 10.49
C SER A 168 6.31 -4.78 11.54
N ASP A 169 6.77 -3.56 11.27
CA ASP A 169 7.58 -2.80 12.21
C ASP A 169 6.78 -2.36 13.43
N VAL A 170 5.63 -1.70 13.23
CA VAL A 170 4.72 -1.26 14.29
C VAL A 170 4.33 -2.43 15.19
N MET A 171 3.93 -3.57 14.62
CA MET A 171 3.50 -4.75 15.38
C MET A 171 4.62 -5.42 16.19
N SER A 172 5.89 -5.14 15.88
CA SER A 172 7.04 -5.60 16.67
C SER A 172 7.24 -4.79 17.96
N ARG A 173 6.69 -3.56 18.02
CA ARG A 173 6.88 -2.65 19.16
C ARG A 173 5.96 -3.03 20.32
N PRO A 174 6.38 -2.81 21.59
CA PRO A 174 5.52 -3.07 22.75
C PRO A 174 4.21 -2.28 22.73
N SER A 175 4.22 -1.07 22.14
CA SER A 175 3.03 -0.22 21.97
C SER A 175 1.93 -0.87 21.14
N ALA A 176 2.24 -1.82 20.24
CA ALA A 176 1.22 -2.54 19.48
C ALA A 176 0.29 -3.39 20.36
N ARG A 177 0.72 -3.75 21.58
CA ARG A 177 -0.11 -4.46 22.57
C ARG A 177 -0.97 -3.52 23.40
N ALA A 178 -0.85 -2.21 23.23
CA ALA A 178 -1.65 -1.25 23.96
C ALA A 178 -3.14 -1.47 23.70
N ARG A 179 -3.93 -1.45 24.78
CA ARG A 179 -5.35 -1.77 24.75
C ARG A 179 -6.16 -0.86 23.83
N GLU A 180 -5.84 0.43 23.79
CA GLU A 180 -6.62 1.42 23.05
C GLU A 180 -5.92 1.78 21.74
N ALA A 181 -6.69 1.88 20.65
CA ALA A 181 -6.13 2.09 19.31
C ALA A 181 -5.28 3.36 19.21
N TYR A 182 -5.66 4.46 19.88
CA TYR A 182 -4.89 5.71 19.85
C TYR A 182 -3.59 5.67 20.68
N LEU A 183 -3.42 4.68 21.55
CA LEU A 183 -2.17 4.45 22.28
C LEU A 183 -1.17 3.63 21.46
N ARG A 184 -1.62 3.06 20.34
CA ARG A 184 -0.76 2.39 19.37
C ARG A 184 -0.22 3.42 18.40
N GLU A 185 1.00 3.19 17.97
CA GLU A 185 1.52 3.86 16.79
C GLU A 185 0.80 3.31 15.57
N GLY A 186 0.17 4.19 14.80
CA GLY A 186 -0.50 3.82 13.56
C GLY A 186 0.48 3.79 12.39
N MET A 187 0.09 3.11 11.32
CA MET A 187 0.76 3.19 10.02
C MET A 187 0.38 4.48 9.31
N ASN A 188 1.23 4.93 8.39
CA ASN A 188 1.00 6.14 7.61
C ASN A 188 -0.13 5.94 6.60
N GLU A 189 -1.24 6.64 6.80
CA GLU A 189 -2.45 6.53 5.98
C GLU A 189 -2.38 7.29 4.65
N GLU A 190 -1.37 8.13 4.42
CA GLU A 190 -1.32 9.07 3.31
C GLU A 190 -1.42 8.38 1.96
N TRP A 191 -0.68 7.29 1.74
CA TRP A 191 -0.63 6.58 0.47
C TRP A 191 -1.95 5.85 0.19
N MET A 192 -2.52 5.19 1.20
CA MET A 192 -3.84 4.56 1.10
C MET A 192 -4.94 5.59 0.82
N LYS A 193 -4.92 6.74 1.53
CA LYS A 193 -5.83 7.86 1.25
C LYS A 193 -5.65 8.44 -0.14
N GLN A 194 -4.41 8.47 -0.65
CA GLN A 194 -4.13 8.91 -2.01
C GLN A 194 -4.77 7.98 -3.05
N VAL A 195 -4.71 6.65 -2.85
CA VAL A 195 -5.40 5.67 -3.71
C VAL A 195 -6.90 5.97 -3.76
N ILE A 196 -7.53 6.09 -2.59
CA ILE A 196 -8.98 6.37 -2.47
C ILE A 196 -9.34 7.69 -3.16
N LYS A 197 -8.54 8.73 -2.97
CA LYS A 197 -8.77 10.07 -3.54
C LYS A 197 -8.60 10.09 -5.06
N LYS A 198 -7.60 9.39 -5.59
CA LYS A 198 -7.27 9.41 -7.03
C LYS A 198 -8.13 8.46 -7.85
N PHE A 199 -8.54 7.34 -7.27
CA PHE A 199 -9.29 6.28 -7.94
C PHE A 199 -10.54 5.88 -7.13
N PRO A 200 -11.47 6.80 -6.86
CA PRO A 200 -12.66 6.51 -6.07
C PRO A 200 -13.53 5.44 -6.74
N ALA A 201 -14.24 4.65 -5.93
CA ALA A 201 -15.09 3.53 -6.39
C ALA A 201 -14.38 2.47 -7.25
N SER A 202 -13.05 2.42 -7.23
CA SER A 202 -12.28 1.33 -7.82
C SER A 202 -12.09 0.21 -6.81
N LYS A 203 -11.91 -1.02 -7.31
CA LYS A 203 -11.49 -2.19 -6.51
C LYS A 203 -10.33 -1.86 -5.56
N TRP A 204 -9.37 -1.08 -6.04
CA TRP A 204 -8.15 -0.71 -5.31
C TRP A 204 -8.42 0.30 -4.19
N ALA A 205 -9.33 1.24 -4.40
CA ALA A 205 -9.77 2.14 -3.34
C ALA A 205 -10.55 1.41 -2.25
N GLU A 206 -11.36 0.42 -2.61
CA GLU A 206 -12.06 -0.41 -1.62
C GLU A 206 -11.07 -1.21 -0.77
N LEU A 207 -10.08 -1.85 -1.40
CA LEU A 207 -9.00 -2.54 -0.68
C LEU A 207 -8.18 -1.59 0.21
N ALA A 208 -7.87 -0.38 -0.26
CA ALA A 208 -7.19 0.62 0.56
C ALA A 208 -8.02 1.03 1.78
N ALA A 209 -9.35 1.17 1.63
CA ALA A 209 -10.25 1.48 2.74
C ALA A 209 -10.32 0.34 3.77
N PHE A 210 -10.20 -0.92 3.33
CA PHE A 210 -10.10 -2.08 4.23
C PHE A 210 -8.84 -2.00 5.10
N HIS A 211 -7.67 -1.76 4.48
CA HIS A 211 -6.40 -1.68 5.23
C HIS A 211 -6.40 -0.57 6.28
N LEU A 212 -7.03 0.58 5.99
CA LEU A 212 -7.17 1.68 6.96
C LEU A 212 -7.95 1.30 8.23
N ILE A 213 -8.64 0.15 8.27
CA ILE A 213 -9.24 -0.38 9.49
C ILE A 213 -8.15 -0.76 10.50
N ASP A 214 -6.96 -1.21 10.08
CA ASP A 214 -5.90 -1.68 11.00
C ASP A 214 -5.51 -0.61 12.04
N ASN A 215 -5.46 0.66 11.65
CA ASN A 215 -5.15 1.78 12.55
C ASN A 215 -6.22 2.03 13.61
N LYS A 216 -7.41 1.47 13.44
CA LYS A 216 -8.55 1.62 14.35
C LYS A 216 -8.72 0.40 15.26
N LEU A 217 -7.91 -0.64 15.08
CA LEU A 217 -7.97 -1.85 15.88
C LEU A 217 -7.27 -1.66 17.22
N CYS A 218 -7.82 -2.27 18.27
CA CYS A 218 -7.15 -2.39 19.55
C CYS A 218 -5.96 -3.35 19.43
N GLY A 219 -5.00 -3.24 20.36
CA GLY A 219 -3.89 -4.18 20.49
C GLY A 219 -4.36 -5.48 21.15
N ASP A 220 -3.93 -5.70 22.38
CA ASP A 220 -4.49 -6.77 23.20
C ASP A 220 -5.84 -6.33 23.81
N TRP A 221 -6.87 -7.16 23.67
CA TRP A 221 -8.18 -6.87 24.26
C TRP A 221 -8.18 -7.03 25.79
N GLN A 222 -7.26 -7.81 26.38
CA GLN A 222 -7.14 -7.97 27.84
C GLN A 222 -8.46 -8.37 28.52
N GLY A 223 -9.31 -9.15 27.83
CA GLY A 223 -10.64 -9.54 28.33
C GLY A 223 -11.72 -8.44 28.31
N SER A 224 -11.39 -7.23 27.84
CA SER A 224 -12.36 -6.14 27.70
C SER A 224 -13.28 -6.34 26.49
N THR A 225 -14.58 -6.37 26.73
CA THR A 225 -15.62 -6.51 25.68
C THR A 225 -15.72 -5.30 24.74
N LYS A 226 -15.31 -4.10 25.19
CA LYS A 226 -15.49 -2.85 24.41
C LYS A 226 -14.70 -2.81 23.10
N CYS A 227 -13.52 -3.42 23.06
CA CYS A 227 -12.66 -3.42 21.87
C CYS A 227 -13.21 -4.33 20.75
N PRO A 228 -13.39 -5.64 20.97
CA PRO A 228 -13.92 -6.53 19.94
C PRO A 228 -15.31 -6.11 19.45
N ASP A 229 -16.16 -5.53 20.30
CA ASP A 229 -17.45 -4.96 19.92
C ASP A 229 -17.31 -3.83 18.89
N LYS A 230 -16.49 -2.81 19.21
CA LYS A 230 -16.22 -1.69 18.30
C LYS A 230 -15.52 -2.13 17.01
N GLU A 231 -14.57 -3.06 17.10
CA GLU A 231 -13.88 -3.57 15.93
C GLU A 231 -14.84 -4.36 15.02
N ALA A 232 -15.76 -5.15 15.57
CA ALA A 232 -16.78 -5.84 14.79
C ALA A 232 -17.64 -4.84 14.01
N ASP A 233 -18.10 -3.76 14.68
CA ASP A 233 -18.87 -2.69 14.03
C ASP A 233 -18.11 -2.04 12.87
N LEU A 234 -16.80 -1.82 13.00
CA LEU A 234 -15.97 -1.26 11.93
C LEU A 234 -15.96 -2.16 10.68
N TYR A 235 -15.80 -3.46 10.86
CA TYR A 235 -15.80 -4.42 9.77
C TYR A 235 -17.18 -4.63 9.15
N GLU A 236 -18.24 -4.69 9.96
CA GLU A 236 -19.62 -4.78 9.46
C GLU A 236 -19.99 -3.54 8.64
N LYS A 237 -19.60 -2.36 9.13
CA LYS A 237 -19.77 -1.09 8.41
C LYS A 237 -19.04 -1.12 7.07
N TYR A 238 -17.77 -1.54 7.07
CA TYR A 238 -17.01 -1.68 5.83
C TYR A 238 -17.71 -2.62 4.83
N ALA A 239 -18.13 -3.81 5.26
CA ALA A 239 -18.79 -4.77 4.38
C ALA A 239 -20.15 -4.27 3.86
N LYS A 240 -20.83 -3.38 4.61
CA LYS A 240 -22.07 -2.73 4.17
C LYS A 240 -21.81 -1.62 3.16
N GLU A 241 -20.79 -0.80 3.38
CA GLU A 241 -20.43 0.33 2.51
C GLU A 241 -19.71 -0.13 1.24
N HIS A 242 -19.01 -1.26 1.30
CA HIS A 242 -18.15 -1.80 0.24
C HIS A 242 -18.52 -3.25 -0.12
N ALA A 243 -19.80 -3.52 -0.35
CA ALA A 243 -20.28 -4.89 -0.62
C ALA A 243 -19.69 -5.52 -1.90
N GLY A 244 -19.23 -4.72 -2.86
CA GLY A 244 -18.55 -5.20 -4.07
C GLY A 244 -17.05 -5.45 -3.91
N SER A 245 -16.49 -5.15 -2.73
CA SER A 245 -15.06 -5.28 -2.49
C SER A 245 -14.61 -6.73 -2.43
N PRO A 246 -13.43 -7.06 -2.98
CA PRO A 246 -12.82 -8.38 -2.77
C PRO A 246 -12.59 -8.71 -1.29
N ALA A 247 -12.43 -7.70 -0.43
CA ALA A 247 -12.23 -7.87 1.01
C ALA A 247 -13.55 -7.89 1.80
N ALA A 248 -14.72 -7.80 1.17
CA ALA A 248 -16.00 -7.78 1.88
C ALA A 248 -16.25 -9.08 2.67
N ALA A 249 -15.93 -10.23 2.09
CA ALA A 249 -16.03 -11.53 2.75
C ALA A 249 -15.07 -11.64 3.95
N GLU A 250 -13.83 -11.15 3.79
CA GLU A 250 -12.84 -11.09 4.86
C GLU A 250 -13.31 -10.19 6.00
N ALA A 251 -13.81 -9.00 5.69
CA ALA A 251 -14.34 -8.07 6.68
C ALA A 251 -15.48 -8.71 7.50
N LEU A 252 -16.45 -9.34 6.83
CA LEU A 252 -17.53 -10.05 7.53
C LEU A 252 -16.99 -11.16 8.43
N TYR A 253 -15.97 -11.90 7.98
CA TYR A 253 -15.34 -12.94 8.80
C TYR A 253 -14.64 -12.34 10.02
N GLN A 254 -13.90 -11.25 9.84
CA GLN A 254 -13.23 -10.53 10.92
C GLN A 254 -14.23 -9.98 11.95
N ALA A 255 -15.41 -9.52 11.50
CA ALA A 255 -16.52 -9.16 12.38
C ALA A 255 -17.07 -10.40 13.13
N ALA A 256 -17.37 -11.49 12.41
CA ALA A 256 -17.91 -12.71 13.00
C ALA A 256 -17.00 -13.29 14.08
N TRP A 257 -15.69 -13.31 13.83
CA TRP A 257 -14.70 -13.80 14.80
C TRP A 257 -14.65 -12.95 16.07
N ARG A 258 -14.77 -11.62 15.95
CA ARG A 258 -14.85 -10.70 17.09
C ARG A 258 -16.14 -10.87 17.88
N ARG A 259 -17.27 -11.04 17.20
CA ARG A 259 -18.55 -11.38 17.84
C ARG A 259 -18.47 -12.73 18.56
N ALA A 260 -17.76 -13.70 18.00
CA ALA A 260 -17.55 -15.01 18.63
C ALA A 260 -16.69 -14.89 19.90
N ALA A 261 -15.65 -14.04 19.90
CA ALA A 261 -14.84 -13.79 21.09
C ALA A 261 -15.64 -13.17 22.25
N LEU A 262 -16.60 -12.30 21.94
CA LEU A 262 -17.49 -11.68 22.93
C LEU A 262 -18.35 -12.70 23.68
N ILE A 263 -18.62 -13.88 23.12
CA ILE A 263 -19.42 -14.93 23.77
C ILE A 263 -18.78 -15.31 25.11
N GLU A 264 -17.48 -15.63 25.10
CA GLU A 264 -16.76 -16.05 26.30
C GLU A 264 -16.46 -14.87 27.24
N MET A 265 -16.15 -13.70 26.69
CA MET A 265 -15.96 -12.50 27.51
C MET A 265 -17.23 -12.13 28.29
N TYR A 266 -18.40 -12.11 27.65
CA TYR A 266 -19.66 -11.82 28.35
C TYR A 266 -20.07 -12.90 29.34
N LYS A 267 -19.73 -14.18 29.09
CA LYS A 267 -19.90 -15.24 30.11
C LYS A 267 -19.05 -14.96 31.35
N SER A 268 -17.79 -14.58 31.16
CA SER A 268 -16.89 -14.24 32.28
C SER A 268 -17.33 -13.00 33.06
N GLU A 269 -18.06 -12.08 32.41
CA GLU A 269 -18.66 -10.90 33.04
C GLU A 269 -20.09 -11.15 33.60
N GLU A 270 -20.56 -12.39 33.69
CA GLU A 270 -21.92 -12.78 34.12
C GLU A 270 -23.06 -12.15 33.31
N GLN A 271 -22.80 -11.74 32.06
CA GLN A 271 -23.75 -11.12 31.14
C GLN A 271 -24.33 -12.13 30.14
N ALA A 272 -25.03 -13.15 30.65
CA ALA A 272 -25.57 -14.26 29.85
C ALA A 272 -26.37 -13.80 28.61
N LYS A 273 -27.25 -12.80 28.77
CA LYS A 273 -28.05 -12.26 27.65
C LYS A 273 -27.19 -11.71 26.51
N LYS A 274 -26.11 -10.98 26.83
CA LYS A 274 -25.21 -10.43 25.81
C LYS A 274 -24.34 -11.51 25.17
N SER A 275 -24.01 -12.56 25.92
CA SER A 275 -23.33 -13.73 25.36
C SER A 275 -24.20 -14.41 24.30
N ASP A 276 -25.49 -14.59 24.56
CA ASP A 276 -26.44 -15.15 23.59
C ASP A 276 -26.65 -14.23 22.37
N GLU A 277 -26.74 -12.91 22.58
CA GLU A 277 -26.81 -11.92 21.50
C GLU A 277 -25.56 -11.98 20.61
N ALA A 278 -24.37 -12.05 21.21
CA ALA A 278 -23.10 -12.16 20.50
C ALA A 278 -23.01 -13.48 19.70
N LYS A 279 -23.48 -14.59 20.29
CA LYS A 279 -23.58 -15.89 19.60
C LYS A 279 -24.46 -15.81 18.36
N ASN A 280 -25.66 -15.26 18.51
CA ASN A 280 -26.60 -15.12 17.39
C ASN A 280 -26.06 -14.18 16.30
N ALA A 281 -25.40 -13.09 16.68
CA ALA A 281 -24.76 -12.17 15.73
C ALA A 281 -23.62 -12.86 14.95
N ALA A 282 -22.77 -13.62 15.63
CA ALA A 282 -21.69 -14.36 14.99
C ALA A 282 -22.23 -15.39 13.99
N ILE A 283 -23.25 -16.17 14.37
CA ILE A 283 -23.90 -17.15 13.48
C ILE A 283 -24.57 -16.46 12.28
N ALA A 284 -25.27 -15.34 12.49
CA ALA A 284 -25.90 -14.61 11.40
C ALA A 284 -24.85 -14.09 10.39
N LEU A 285 -23.71 -13.61 10.86
CA LEU A 285 -22.61 -13.18 10.00
C LEU A 285 -21.99 -14.35 9.23
N THR A 286 -21.72 -15.49 9.88
CA THR A 286 -21.16 -16.66 9.18
C THR A 286 -22.12 -17.21 8.13
N GLN A 287 -23.42 -17.31 8.45
CA GLN A 287 -24.45 -17.69 7.48
C GLN A 287 -24.51 -16.73 6.29
N ARG A 288 -24.40 -15.43 6.53
CA ARG A 288 -24.35 -14.43 5.45
C ARG A 288 -23.13 -14.64 4.55
N ILE A 289 -21.95 -14.92 5.13
CA ILE A 289 -20.73 -15.19 4.36
C ILE A 289 -20.93 -16.42 3.46
N ILE A 290 -21.41 -17.52 4.04
CA ILE A 290 -21.65 -18.78 3.32
C ILE A 290 -22.66 -18.57 2.18
N ALA A 291 -23.74 -17.84 2.43
CA ALA A 291 -24.77 -17.61 1.42
C ALA A 291 -24.29 -16.70 0.27
N GLN A 292 -23.50 -15.66 0.56
CA GLN A 292 -23.12 -14.64 -0.41
C GLN A 292 -21.79 -14.93 -1.13
N TYR A 293 -20.84 -15.62 -0.49
CA TYR A 293 -19.45 -15.72 -0.96
C TYR A 293 -18.95 -17.16 -1.16
N SER A 294 -19.84 -18.16 -1.19
CA SER A 294 -19.49 -19.59 -1.32
C SER A 294 -18.62 -19.93 -2.54
N GLN A 295 -18.65 -19.13 -3.60
CA GLN A 295 -17.91 -19.34 -4.85
C GLN A 295 -16.66 -18.45 -4.99
N GLN A 296 -16.45 -17.49 -4.09
CA GLN A 296 -15.50 -16.39 -4.32
C GLN A 296 -14.18 -16.52 -3.53
N SER A 297 -14.16 -17.23 -2.40
CA SER A 297 -12.95 -17.35 -1.56
C SER A 297 -13.05 -18.48 -0.53
N ASP A 298 -11.93 -18.75 0.16
CA ASP A 298 -11.85 -19.66 1.32
C ASP A 298 -12.54 -19.09 2.57
N TRP A 299 -12.93 -17.80 2.57
CA TRP A 299 -13.63 -17.16 3.69
C TRP A 299 -14.96 -17.83 4.02
N ALA A 300 -15.68 -18.38 3.03
CA ALA A 300 -16.90 -19.15 3.29
C ALA A 300 -16.60 -20.44 4.08
N ALA A 301 -15.53 -21.16 3.73
CA ALA A 301 -15.12 -22.35 4.47
C ALA A 301 -14.65 -22.01 5.89
N ARG A 302 -13.90 -20.92 6.07
CA ARG A 302 -13.49 -20.42 7.39
C ARG A 302 -14.70 -20.01 8.24
N ALA A 303 -15.69 -19.34 7.64
CA ALA A 303 -16.93 -18.99 8.32
C ALA A 303 -17.73 -20.24 8.75
N GLN A 304 -17.69 -21.30 7.95
CA GLN A 304 -18.33 -22.57 8.25
C GLN A 304 -17.64 -23.30 9.41
N ASP A 305 -16.30 -23.28 9.46
CA ASP A 305 -15.52 -23.76 10.61
C ASP A 305 -15.83 -22.96 11.89
N LEU A 306 -15.83 -21.63 11.80
CA LEU A 306 -16.17 -20.76 12.93
C LEU A 306 -17.59 -21.04 13.45
N MET A 307 -18.56 -21.20 12.56
CA MET A 307 -19.94 -21.54 12.92
C MET A 307 -20.00 -22.88 13.66
N TYR A 308 -19.29 -23.90 13.16
CA TYR A 308 -19.21 -25.20 13.82
C TYR A 308 -18.65 -25.07 15.24
N LEU A 309 -17.55 -24.33 15.44
CA LEU A 309 -16.96 -24.12 16.77
C LEU A 309 -17.97 -23.46 17.73
N ILE A 310 -18.69 -22.43 17.28
CA ILE A 310 -19.70 -21.73 18.09
C ILE A 310 -20.86 -22.66 18.46
N GLU A 311 -21.32 -23.49 17.53
CA GLU A 311 -22.42 -24.44 17.76
C GLU A 311 -22.03 -25.55 18.73
N GLN A 312 -20.79 -26.04 18.65
CA GLN A 312 -20.24 -27.03 19.58
C GLN A 312 -19.89 -26.43 20.95
N GLY A 313 -20.02 -25.12 21.13
CA GLY A 313 -19.68 -24.45 22.39
C GLY A 313 -18.16 -24.41 22.66
N ILE A 314 -17.34 -24.52 21.61
CA ILE A 314 -15.88 -24.46 21.71
C ILE A 314 -15.46 -22.99 21.79
N PRO A 315 -14.69 -22.58 22.82
CA PRO A 315 -14.17 -21.22 22.93
C PRO A 315 -13.35 -20.80 21.70
N THR A 316 -13.67 -19.62 21.15
CA THR A 316 -13.01 -19.05 19.96
C THR A 316 -11.98 -17.98 20.33
N TYR A 317 -11.91 -17.58 21.60
CA TYR A 317 -10.99 -16.60 22.17
C TYR A 317 -10.58 -16.99 23.59
N GLY A 318 -9.35 -16.66 23.98
CA GLY A 318 -8.75 -17.07 25.26
C GLY A 318 -8.00 -18.39 25.18
N ASN A 319 -7.58 -18.93 26.33
CA ASN A 319 -6.88 -20.22 26.36
C ASN A 319 -7.83 -21.32 25.89
N ARG A 320 -7.51 -21.93 24.74
CA ARG A 320 -7.91 -23.29 24.41
C ARG A 320 -7.22 -24.23 25.40
N ALA A 321 -7.74 -24.30 26.61
CA ALA A 321 -7.39 -25.30 27.61
C ALA A 321 -8.69 -26.01 27.97
N ASP A 322 -9.07 -26.99 27.14
CA ASP A 322 -9.00 -28.42 27.46
C ASP A 322 -9.40 -29.25 26.23
#